data_AF-A0A0B3AED1-F1
#
_entry.id   AF-A0A0B3AED1-F1
#
_cell.length_a   1.000
_cell.length_b   1.000
_cell.length_c   1.000
_cell.angle_alpha   90.00
_cell.angle_beta   90.00
_cell.angle_gamma   90.00
#
_symmetry.space_group_name_H-M   'P 1'
#
loop_
_entity.id
_entity.type
_entity.pdbx_description
1 polymer ?
#
loop_
_entity_poly.entity_id
_entity_poly.type
_entity_poly.pdbx_seq_one_letter_code
_entity_poly.pdbx_strand_id
1 'polypeptide(L)'
;MSKGRLPLKWRLYNGAYRARLFLKNRFSSARKGETGMAGLDFKGKKAIVFGIATDKSIGYAIAKKLNDLGCKLAIGYQDRAADWVKPLLAQFDDPLVGLSDACSDETMDSFYKMVQEQWGEVDYLIHSIAFAKRQHLQGRFIDVDRRGWQVSQEVSAFSLPDFLRRTAPLMKSGGSCVTLTFMGSERVFPNYNVMGVCKAALEASVRYAANDLGQQNIRVNAISAGPIPTLAASAIQGFDDMLMEFVKKAPLKRLITQEEVANTALFLLSDMSSGITGEVIHVDGGYNIMGI
;
A
#
# COMPACT_ATOMS: atom_id res chain seq x y z
N MET A 1 54.10 -26.93 18.50
CA MET A 1 53.33 -25.67 18.35
C MET A 1 51.84 -25.98 18.43
N SER A 2 51.27 -26.01 19.64
CA SER A 2 49.83 -26.26 19.84
C SER A 2 49.05 -24.93 19.77
N LYS A 3 48.04 -24.87 18.90
CA LYS A 3 47.11 -23.74 18.81
C LYS A 3 46.29 -23.68 20.11
N GLY A 4 46.63 -22.75 21.00
CA GLY A 4 45.91 -22.51 22.25
C GLY A 4 44.45 -22.16 21.99
N ARG A 5 43.53 -23.01 22.44
CA ARG A 5 42.09 -22.70 22.45
C ARG A 5 41.85 -21.64 23.52
N LEU A 6 41.32 -20.49 23.11
CA LEU A 6 40.91 -19.42 24.03
C LEU A 6 39.86 -19.96 25.04
N PRO A 7 39.93 -19.57 26.34
CA PRO A 7 39.00 -20.04 27.36
C PRO A 7 37.55 -19.68 27.03
N LEU A 8 36.59 -20.56 27.36
CA LEU A 8 35.16 -20.44 27.02
C LEU A 8 34.53 -19.09 27.45
N LYS A 9 34.96 -18.54 28.59
CA LYS A 9 34.51 -17.23 29.10
C LYS A 9 34.89 -16.06 28.17
N TRP A 10 36.03 -16.13 27.48
CA TRP A 10 36.48 -15.10 26.52
C TRP A 10 35.73 -15.14 25.18
N ARG A 11 35.23 -16.31 24.77
CA ARG A 11 34.37 -16.46 23.58
C ARG A 11 32.99 -15.84 23.81
N LEU A 12 32.40 -16.03 24.99
CA LEU A 12 31.11 -15.44 25.37
C LEU A 12 31.20 -13.91 25.52
N TYR A 13 32.27 -13.39 26.12
CA TYR A 13 32.52 -11.95 26.22
C TYR A 13 32.71 -11.27 24.86
N ASN A 14 33.44 -11.91 23.93
CA ASN A 14 33.59 -11.41 22.56
C ASN A 14 32.28 -11.47 21.77
N GLY A 15 31.46 -12.50 21.96
CA GLY A 15 30.13 -12.61 21.34
C GLY A 15 29.17 -11.52 21.83
N ALA A 16 29.09 -11.31 23.14
CA ALA A 16 28.25 -10.27 23.74
C ALA A 16 28.74 -8.85 23.43
N TYR A 17 30.05 -8.63 23.35
CA TYR A 17 30.63 -7.34 22.97
C TYR A 17 30.42 -7.03 21.48
N ARG A 18 30.62 -8.02 20.61
CA ARG A 18 30.31 -7.88 19.17
C ARG A 18 28.82 -7.68 18.94
N ALA A 19 27.95 -8.39 19.67
CA ALA A 19 26.51 -8.15 19.65
C ALA A 19 26.18 -6.73 20.15
N ARG A 20 26.80 -6.26 21.24
CA ARG A 20 26.63 -4.87 21.72
C ARG A 20 27.11 -3.84 20.72
N LEU A 21 28.26 -4.01 20.06
CA LEU A 21 28.71 -3.09 19.01
C LEU A 21 27.80 -3.13 17.78
N PHE A 22 27.40 -4.33 17.36
CA PHE A 22 26.46 -4.55 16.26
C PHE A 22 25.11 -3.87 16.54
N LEU A 23 24.60 -3.99 17.77
CA LEU A 23 23.37 -3.34 18.23
C LEU A 23 23.57 -1.82 18.38
N LYS A 24 24.67 -1.35 18.97
CA LYS A 24 24.96 0.09 19.18
C LYS A 24 25.09 0.86 17.86
N ASN A 25 25.59 0.22 16.81
CA ASN A 25 25.65 0.80 15.46
C ASN A 25 24.29 0.81 14.74
N ARG A 26 23.33 -0.02 15.16
CA ARG A 26 21.96 -0.05 14.62
C ARG A 26 20.99 0.86 15.39
N PHE A 27 21.26 1.12 16.68
CA PHE A 27 20.57 2.12 17.48
C PHE A 27 21.25 3.50 17.35
N SER A 28 21.22 4.08 16.15
CA SER A 28 21.68 5.45 15.88
C SER A 28 21.07 5.90 14.53
N SER A 29 19.86 6.45 14.51
CA SER A 29 19.65 7.91 14.63
C SER A 29 18.15 8.17 14.77
N ALA A 30 17.55 7.81 15.91
CA ALA A 30 16.23 8.35 16.23
C ALA A 30 16.38 9.88 16.25
N ARG A 31 15.83 10.58 15.25
CA ARG A 31 15.81 12.04 15.21
C ARG A 31 15.22 12.50 16.54
N LYS A 32 15.96 13.29 17.31
CA LYS A 32 15.39 14.04 18.44
C LYS A 32 14.41 15.04 17.85
N GLY A 33 13.14 14.65 17.74
CA GLY A 33 12.06 15.49 17.23
C GLY A 33 11.55 16.43 18.32
N GLU A 34 11.42 17.70 17.95
CA GLU A 34 10.86 18.80 18.73
C GLU A 34 9.38 18.56 19.10
N THR A 35 8.93 19.21 20.18
CA THR A 35 7.69 18.97 20.91
C THR A 35 6.42 19.57 20.27
N GLY A 36 6.16 19.29 18.99
CA GLY A 36 4.85 19.55 18.35
C GLY A 36 4.44 18.35 17.51
N MET A 37 3.23 17.78 17.72
CA MET A 37 2.70 16.53 17.11
C MET A 37 3.69 15.79 16.20
N ALA A 38 4.77 15.28 16.81
CA ALA A 38 5.96 14.88 16.09
C ALA A 38 5.68 13.55 15.40
N GLY A 39 5.28 13.59 14.13
CA GLY A 39 5.01 12.38 13.37
C GLY A 39 4.18 12.58 12.12
N LEU A 40 3.23 13.52 12.07
CA LEU A 40 2.29 13.74 10.93
C LEU A 40 2.65 14.98 10.08
N ASP A 41 3.93 15.27 9.89
CA ASP A 41 4.33 16.36 9.00
C ASP A 41 4.47 15.88 7.56
N PHE A 42 3.51 16.27 6.72
CA PHE A 42 3.48 15.98 5.29
C PHE A 42 3.83 17.20 4.43
N LYS A 43 4.12 18.36 5.04
CA LYS A 43 4.30 19.60 4.32
C LYS A 43 5.55 19.52 3.44
N GLY A 44 5.37 19.75 2.13
CA GLY A 44 6.45 19.69 1.15
C GLY A 44 6.94 18.28 0.81
N LYS A 45 6.40 17.24 1.48
CA LYS A 45 6.62 15.84 1.11
C LYS A 45 5.98 15.53 -0.23
N LYS A 46 6.47 14.49 -0.90
CA LYS A 46 6.05 14.14 -2.27
C LYS A 46 5.50 12.73 -2.33
N ALA A 47 4.26 12.59 -2.77
CA ALA A 47 3.57 11.30 -2.87
C ALA A 47 3.21 10.97 -4.32
N ILE A 48 3.44 9.71 -4.70
CA ILE A 48 2.89 9.13 -5.92
C ILE A 48 1.62 8.36 -5.58
N VAL A 49 0.52 8.63 -6.28
CA VAL A 49 -0.78 7.99 -6.05
C VAL A 49 -1.32 7.36 -7.34
N PHE A 50 -1.71 6.09 -7.25
CA PHE A 50 -2.37 5.37 -8.34
C PHE A 50 -3.74 4.85 -7.90
N GLY A 51 -4.66 4.70 -8.86
CA GLY A 51 -5.96 4.06 -8.62
C GLY A 51 -7.08 5.01 -8.19
N ILE A 52 -7.01 6.26 -8.63
CA ILE A 52 -8.12 7.21 -8.52
C ILE A 52 -9.02 7.05 -9.75
N ALA A 53 -10.29 6.67 -9.52
CA ALA A 53 -11.29 6.55 -10.56
C ALA A 53 -12.48 7.50 -10.34
N THR A 54 -12.81 7.80 -9.09
CA THR A 54 -13.92 8.67 -8.65
C THR A 54 -13.57 9.35 -7.33
N ASP A 55 -14.37 10.32 -6.89
CA ASP A 55 -14.31 10.94 -5.56
C ASP A 55 -14.60 9.97 -4.40
N LYS A 56 -15.17 8.80 -4.72
CA LYS A 56 -15.39 7.67 -3.80
C LYS A 56 -14.23 6.66 -3.78
N SER A 57 -13.16 6.89 -4.54
CA SER A 57 -12.00 5.99 -4.52
C SER A 57 -11.23 6.14 -3.21
N ILE A 58 -10.77 5.03 -2.62
CA ILE A 58 -9.91 5.08 -1.42
C ILE A 58 -8.62 5.89 -1.72
N GLY A 59 -8.00 5.67 -2.90
CA GLY A 59 -6.87 6.47 -3.35
C GLY A 59 -7.15 7.97 -3.42
N TYR A 60 -8.38 8.38 -3.76
CA TYR A 60 -8.78 9.80 -3.77
C TYR A 60 -8.83 10.37 -2.36
N ALA A 61 -9.42 9.64 -1.40
CA ALA A 61 -9.48 10.07 -0.01
C ALA A 61 -8.07 10.21 0.62
N ILE A 62 -7.15 9.28 0.30
CA ILE A 62 -5.75 9.37 0.73
C ILE A 62 -5.06 10.58 0.09
N ALA A 63 -5.17 10.74 -1.24
CA ALA A 63 -4.60 11.88 -1.96
C ALA A 63 -5.12 13.21 -1.41
N LYS A 64 -6.42 13.32 -1.19
CA LYS A 64 -7.04 14.53 -0.63
C LYS A 64 -6.47 14.90 0.73
N LYS A 65 -6.37 13.94 1.66
CA LYS A 65 -5.79 14.23 2.99
C LYS A 65 -4.31 14.61 2.91
N LEU A 66 -3.54 13.97 2.03
CA LEU A 66 -2.14 14.34 1.79
C LEU A 66 -2.03 15.78 1.24
N ASN A 67 -2.84 16.12 0.24
CA ASN A 67 -2.92 17.46 -0.33
C ASN A 67 -3.27 18.50 0.74
N ASP A 68 -4.34 18.26 1.50
CA ASP A 68 -4.83 19.15 2.56
C ASP A 68 -3.76 19.38 3.67
N LEU A 69 -2.80 18.46 3.82
CA LEU A 69 -1.65 18.56 4.72
C LEU A 69 -0.37 19.12 4.06
N GLY A 70 -0.47 19.63 2.83
CA GLY A 70 0.62 20.27 2.09
C GLY A 70 1.59 19.31 1.41
N CYS A 71 1.20 18.05 1.21
CA CYS A 71 1.96 17.09 0.41
C CYS A 71 1.75 17.35 -1.08
N LYS A 72 2.83 17.34 -1.86
CA LYS A 72 2.79 17.43 -3.32
C LYS A 72 2.41 16.07 -3.91
N LEU A 73 1.53 16.06 -4.91
CA LEU A 73 0.98 14.83 -5.48
C LEU A 73 1.37 14.62 -6.94
N ALA A 74 1.81 13.40 -7.25
CA ALA A 74 1.95 12.88 -8.59
C ALA A 74 0.93 11.76 -8.78
N ILE A 75 0.02 11.91 -9.73
CA ILE A 75 -1.15 11.05 -9.86
C ILE A 75 -1.19 10.42 -11.23
N GLY A 76 -1.13 9.09 -11.24
CA GLY A 76 -1.28 8.28 -12.44
C GLY A 76 -2.74 7.94 -12.72
N TYR A 77 -3.17 8.07 -13.98
CA TYR A 77 -4.51 7.67 -14.43
C TYR A 77 -4.45 6.89 -15.75
N GLN A 78 -5.44 6.05 -16.01
CA GLN A 78 -5.56 5.33 -17.28
C GLN A 78 -6.23 6.20 -18.34
N ASP A 79 -5.78 6.07 -19.59
CA ASP A 79 -6.29 6.85 -20.73
C ASP A 79 -7.81 6.77 -20.88
N ARG A 80 -8.35 5.55 -20.80
CA ARG A 80 -9.81 5.29 -20.85
C ARG A 80 -10.62 6.03 -19.79
N ALA A 81 -9.99 6.51 -18.72
CA ALA A 81 -10.62 7.22 -17.61
C ALA A 81 -10.33 8.73 -17.59
N ALA A 82 -9.59 9.24 -18.59
CA ALA A 82 -9.12 10.62 -18.65
C ALA A 82 -10.24 11.64 -18.47
N ASP A 83 -11.34 11.47 -19.20
CA ASP A 83 -12.41 12.48 -19.29
C ASP A 83 -13.08 12.77 -17.96
N TRP A 84 -13.24 11.77 -17.09
CA TRP A 84 -13.87 11.94 -15.78
C TRP A 84 -12.89 12.03 -14.62
N VAL A 85 -11.67 11.49 -14.76
CA VAL A 85 -10.65 11.58 -13.71
C VAL A 85 -9.95 12.94 -13.72
N LYS A 86 -9.60 13.51 -14.88
CA LYS A 86 -8.89 14.80 -14.94
C LYS A 86 -9.60 15.94 -14.19
N PRO A 87 -10.92 16.14 -14.30
CA PRO A 87 -11.62 17.16 -13.51
C PRO A 87 -11.54 16.94 -12.00
N LEU A 88 -11.47 15.68 -11.56
CA LEU A 88 -11.29 15.33 -10.15
C LEU A 88 -9.87 15.68 -9.68
N LEU A 89 -8.86 15.40 -10.50
CA LEU A 89 -7.47 15.67 -10.16
C LEU A 89 -7.14 17.16 -10.14
N ALA A 90 -7.83 17.97 -10.95
CA ALA A 90 -7.68 19.42 -10.98
C ALA A 90 -8.07 20.14 -9.66
N GLN A 91 -8.68 19.41 -8.72
CA GLN A 91 -9.02 19.94 -7.39
C GLN A 91 -7.84 19.89 -6.41
N PHE A 92 -6.74 19.22 -6.76
CA PHE A 92 -5.53 19.19 -5.95
C PHE A 92 -4.62 20.37 -6.27
N ASP A 93 -3.73 20.72 -5.33
CA ASP A 93 -2.82 21.85 -5.46
C ASP A 93 -1.61 21.47 -6.35
N ASP A 94 -1.63 21.97 -7.59
CA ASP A 94 -0.56 21.80 -8.59
C ASP A 94 -0.05 20.33 -8.73
N PRO A 95 -0.94 19.35 -8.99
CA PRO A 95 -0.53 17.95 -9.09
C PRO A 95 0.22 17.67 -10.39
N LEU A 96 1.24 16.83 -10.32
CA LEU A 96 1.80 16.20 -11.53
C LEU A 96 0.84 15.09 -11.97
N VAL A 97 0.30 15.18 -13.18
CA VAL A 97 -0.71 14.23 -13.66
C VAL A 97 -0.25 13.61 -14.97
N GLY A 98 -0.21 12.28 -15.04
CA GLY A 98 0.30 11.57 -16.22
C GLY A 98 -0.41 10.26 -16.49
N LEU A 99 -0.39 9.84 -17.76
CA LEU A 99 -0.90 8.53 -18.16
C LEU A 99 -0.08 7.42 -17.51
N SER A 100 -0.76 6.45 -16.91
CA SER A 100 -0.16 5.29 -16.28
C SER A 100 -1.09 4.08 -16.42
N ASP A 101 -0.67 3.09 -17.19
CA ASP A 101 -1.31 1.78 -17.23
C ASP A 101 -0.37 0.73 -16.63
N ALA A 102 -0.84 0.00 -15.62
CA ALA A 102 -0.05 -0.99 -14.90
C ALA A 102 0.46 -2.14 -15.81
N CYS A 103 -0.16 -2.32 -16.98
CA CYS A 103 0.26 -3.28 -18.00
C CYS A 103 1.11 -2.67 -19.13
N SER A 104 1.51 -1.40 -19.05
CA SER A 104 2.29 -0.71 -20.09
C SER A 104 3.54 -0.07 -19.51
N ASP A 105 4.69 -0.70 -19.76
CA ASP A 105 6.00 -0.16 -19.39
C ASP A 105 6.22 1.25 -19.96
N GLU A 106 5.79 1.52 -21.19
CA GLU A 106 5.96 2.83 -21.85
C GLU A 106 5.26 3.97 -21.08
N THR A 107 4.00 3.77 -20.69
CA THR A 107 3.26 4.79 -19.94
C THR A 107 3.83 4.95 -18.53
N MET A 108 4.20 3.85 -17.87
CA MET A 108 4.81 3.88 -16.54
C MET A 108 6.20 4.55 -16.57
N ASP A 109 7.06 4.23 -17.54
CA ASP A 109 8.37 4.85 -17.76
C ASP A 109 8.23 6.36 -17.96
N SER A 110 7.28 6.78 -18.81
CA SER A 110 7.01 8.19 -19.08
C SER A 110 6.52 8.94 -17.84
N PHE A 111 5.61 8.32 -17.07
CA PHE A 111 5.12 8.88 -15.81
C PHE A 111 6.25 9.07 -14.79
N TYR A 112 7.07 8.03 -14.54
CA TYR A 112 8.16 8.13 -13.58
C TYR A 112 9.27 9.07 -14.04
N LYS A 113 9.54 9.16 -15.34
CA LYS A 113 10.46 10.15 -15.91
C LYS A 113 10.01 11.58 -15.60
N MET A 114 8.74 11.90 -15.83
CA MET A 114 8.15 13.20 -15.47
C MET A 114 8.32 13.50 -13.97
N VAL A 115 8.00 12.54 -13.09
CA VAL A 115 8.17 12.71 -11.64
C VAL A 115 9.63 12.95 -11.26
N GLN A 116 10.56 12.20 -11.85
CA GLN A 116 11.99 12.34 -11.60
C GLN A 116 12.52 13.71 -12.06
N GLU A 117 12.13 14.17 -13.25
CA GLU A 117 12.55 15.47 -13.79
C GLU A 117 12.07 16.64 -12.95
N GLN A 118 10.83 16.56 -12.45
CA GLN A 118 10.24 17.65 -11.67
C GLN A 118 10.72 17.68 -10.23
N TRP A 119 10.89 16.52 -9.60
CA TRP A 119 11.09 16.45 -8.15
C TRP A 119 12.38 15.80 -7.70
N GLY A 120 13.01 14.96 -8.53
CA GLY A 120 14.26 14.24 -8.24
C GLY A 120 14.23 13.21 -7.12
N GLU A 121 13.24 13.25 -6.23
CA GLU A 121 13.02 12.36 -5.09
C GLU A 121 11.54 12.36 -4.69
N VAL A 122 11.11 11.29 -4.02
CA VAL A 122 9.75 11.15 -3.46
C VAL A 122 9.80 10.51 -2.08
N ASP A 123 8.75 10.69 -1.29
CA ASP A 123 8.65 10.12 0.06
C ASP A 123 7.68 8.93 0.12
N TYR A 124 6.60 8.97 -0.69
CA TYR A 124 5.47 8.06 -0.51
C TYR A 124 4.98 7.43 -1.82
N LEU A 125 4.54 6.17 -1.72
CA LEU A 125 3.81 5.46 -2.77
C LEU A 125 2.47 4.97 -2.25
N ILE A 126 1.39 5.34 -2.93
CA ILE A 126 0.03 4.87 -2.65
C ILE A 126 -0.42 4.02 -3.83
N HIS A 127 -0.44 2.70 -3.62
CA HIS A 127 -0.90 1.72 -4.59
C HIS A 127 -2.36 1.34 -4.31
N SER A 128 -3.30 2.02 -4.96
CA SER A 128 -4.75 1.79 -4.83
C SER A 128 -5.38 1.20 -6.10
N ILE A 129 -4.68 0.30 -6.79
CA ILE A 129 -5.16 -0.35 -8.02
C ILE A 129 -5.58 -1.82 -7.80
N ALA A 130 -6.62 -2.23 -8.52
CA ALA A 130 -7.05 -3.61 -8.66
C ALA A 130 -7.94 -3.74 -9.90
N PHE A 131 -7.86 -4.88 -10.58
CA PHE A 131 -8.70 -5.18 -11.73
C PHE A 131 -8.88 -6.68 -11.92
N ALA A 132 -10.12 -7.07 -12.19
CA ALA A 132 -10.48 -8.34 -12.82
C ALA A 132 -11.69 -8.06 -13.71
N LYS A 133 -11.85 -8.83 -14.80
CA LYS A 133 -13.07 -8.71 -15.60
C LYS A 133 -14.27 -9.19 -14.78
N ARG A 134 -15.42 -8.54 -14.95
CA ARG A 134 -16.66 -8.85 -14.22
C ARG A 134 -17.02 -10.35 -14.24
N GLN A 135 -16.87 -11.00 -15.39
CA GLN A 135 -17.14 -12.45 -15.54
C GLN A 135 -16.28 -13.34 -14.64
N HIS A 136 -15.10 -12.88 -14.21
CA HIS A 136 -14.20 -13.62 -13.31
C HIS A 136 -14.44 -13.30 -11.83
N LEU A 137 -15.34 -12.36 -11.54
CA LEU A 137 -15.88 -12.05 -10.21
C LEU A 137 -17.29 -12.63 -10.02
N GLN A 138 -17.70 -13.56 -10.88
CA GLN A 138 -19.00 -14.22 -10.84
C GLN A 138 -18.80 -15.73 -11.04
N GLY A 139 -19.78 -16.53 -10.61
CA GLY A 139 -19.72 -17.98 -10.75
C GLY A 139 -18.59 -18.62 -9.91
N ARG A 140 -18.07 -19.76 -10.35
CA ARG A 140 -17.06 -20.52 -9.61
C ARG A 140 -15.66 -20.00 -9.92
N PHE A 141 -14.82 -19.91 -8.89
CA PHE A 141 -13.41 -19.61 -9.02
C PHE A 141 -12.67 -20.51 -10.03
N ILE A 142 -12.98 -21.81 -10.04
CA ILE A 142 -12.30 -22.80 -10.89
C ILE A 142 -12.62 -22.65 -12.40
N ASP A 143 -13.61 -21.83 -12.76
CA ASP A 143 -13.99 -21.58 -14.15
C ASP A 143 -13.27 -20.34 -14.74
N VAL A 144 -12.41 -19.67 -13.96
CA VAL A 144 -11.61 -18.54 -14.43
C VAL A 144 -10.58 -19.06 -15.45
N ASP A 145 -10.70 -18.59 -16.69
CA ASP A 145 -9.77 -18.96 -17.74
C ASP A 145 -8.35 -18.40 -17.52
N ARG A 146 -7.37 -18.99 -18.20
CA ARG A 146 -5.95 -18.63 -18.08
C ARG A 146 -5.69 -17.14 -18.31
N ARG A 147 -6.35 -16.52 -19.29
CA ARG A 147 -6.11 -15.11 -19.65
C ARG A 147 -6.73 -14.18 -18.61
N GLY A 148 -7.91 -14.53 -18.11
CA GLY A 148 -8.57 -13.87 -16.98
C GLY A 148 -7.73 -13.90 -15.72
N TRP A 149 -7.12 -15.04 -15.41
CA TRP A 149 -6.17 -15.19 -14.32
C TRP A 149 -4.95 -14.28 -14.49
N GLN A 150 -4.29 -14.35 -15.65
CA GLN A 150 -3.07 -13.59 -15.95
C GLN A 150 -3.28 -12.09 -15.77
N VAL A 151 -4.29 -11.51 -16.43
CA VAL A 151 -4.54 -10.05 -16.32
C VAL A 151 -4.93 -9.62 -14.91
N SER A 152 -5.66 -10.47 -14.17
CA SER A 152 -6.07 -10.14 -12.80
C SER A 152 -4.86 -10.11 -11.86
N GLN A 153 -3.96 -11.09 -11.99
CA GLN A 153 -2.71 -11.16 -11.22
C GLN A 153 -1.74 -10.03 -11.60
N GLU A 154 -1.61 -9.76 -12.89
CA GLU A 154 -0.73 -8.71 -13.41
C GLU A 154 -1.11 -7.34 -12.82
N VAL A 155 -2.38 -6.96 -12.92
CA VAL A 155 -2.83 -5.64 -12.47
C VAL A 155 -3.01 -5.56 -10.95
N SER A 156 -3.44 -6.63 -10.29
CA SER A 156 -3.88 -6.57 -8.88
C SER A 156 -2.83 -7.06 -7.88
N ALA A 157 -1.76 -7.70 -8.34
CA ALA A 157 -0.69 -8.22 -7.49
C ALA A 157 0.71 -7.83 -7.99
N PHE A 158 1.04 -8.12 -9.26
CA PHE A 158 2.38 -7.88 -9.81
C PHE A 158 2.70 -6.38 -10.01
N SER A 159 1.69 -5.56 -10.21
CA SER A 159 1.85 -4.10 -10.31
C SER A 159 2.51 -3.47 -9.08
N LEU A 160 2.32 -4.01 -7.87
CA LEU A 160 2.98 -3.50 -6.66
C LEU A 160 4.51 -3.61 -6.72
N PRO A 161 5.13 -4.80 -6.91
CA PRO A 161 6.57 -4.89 -7.04
C PRO A 161 7.12 -4.12 -8.25
N ASP A 162 6.37 -4.02 -9.37
CA ASP A 162 6.80 -3.18 -10.49
C ASP A 162 6.85 -1.69 -10.10
N PHE A 163 5.81 -1.19 -9.44
CA PHE A 163 5.76 0.21 -9.03
C PHE A 163 6.82 0.53 -7.98
N LEU A 164 7.08 -0.40 -7.06
CA LEU A 164 8.15 -0.28 -6.07
C LEU A 164 9.54 -0.30 -6.72
N ARG A 165 9.79 -1.14 -7.73
CA ARG A 165 11.05 -1.17 -8.50
C ARG A 165 11.34 0.20 -9.13
N ARG A 166 10.30 0.90 -9.57
CA ARG A 166 10.37 2.24 -10.19
C ARG A 166 10.46 3.37 -9.16
N THR A 167 9.77 3.23 -8.02
CA THR A 167 9.69 4.27 -6.99
C THR A 167 10.85 4.26 -6.02
N ALA A 168 11.34 3.07 -5.60
CA ALA A 168 12.37 2.94 -4.58
C ALA A 168 13.66 3.73 -4.90
N PRO A 169 14.16 3.78 -6.16
CA PRO A 169 15.29 4.65 -6.52
C PRO A 169 15.08 6.15 -6.28
N LEU A 170 13.81 6.59 -6.23
CA LEU A 170 13.44 7.98 -5.93
C LEU A 170 13.26 8.24 -4.43
N MET A 171 13.16 7.20 -3.58
CA MET A 171 13.03 7.31 -2.12
C MET A 171 14.39 7.44 -1.41
N LYS A 172 15.14 8.48 -1.76
CA LYS A 172 16.55 8.66 -1.36
C LYS A 172 16.78 8.78 0.16
N SER A 173 15.78 9.22 0.90
CA SER A 173 15.84 9.43 2.35
C SER A 173 15.06 8.37 3.14
N GLY A 174 14.80 7.22 2.52
CA GLY A 174 13.77 6.29 2.96
C GLY A 174 12.39 6.72 2.45
N GLY A 175 11.35 6.02 2.91
CA GLY A 175 9.99 6.30 2.46
C GLY A 175 8.97 5.30 2.99
N SER A 176 7.73 5.44 2.55
CA SER A 176 6.67 4.52 2.91
C SER A 176 5.74 4.25 1.74
N CYS A 177 5.42 2.97 1.54
CA CYS A 177 4.46 2.49 0.57
C CYS A 177 3.26 1.88 1.30
N VAL A 178 2.06 2.26 0.86
CA VAL A 178 0.81 1.65 1.29
C VAL A 178 0.09 1.08 0.09
N THR A 179 -0.31 -0.19 0.19
CA THR A 179 -1.23 -0.85 -0.76
C THR A 179 -2.56 -1.17 -0.09
N LEU A 180 -3.58 -1.50 -0.90
CA LEU A 180 -4.91 -1.86 -0.41
C LEU A 180 -5.25 -3.32 -0.72
N THR A 181 -5.67 -4.04 0.31
CA THR A 181 -6.15 -5.42 0.24
C THR A 181 -7.56 -5.54 0.84
N PHE A 182 -8.08 -6.75 0.86
CA PHE A 182 -9.40 -7.08 1.40
C PHE A 182 -9.35 -8.51 1.96
N MET A 183 -10.15 -8.78 3.00
CA MET A 183 -10.19 -10.06 3.71
C MET A 183 -10.50 -11.29 2.83
N GLY A 184 -10.96 -11.09 1.59
CA GLY A 184 -11.04 -12.15 0.58
C GLY A 184 -9.71 -12.85 0.25
N SER A 185 -8.57 -12.31 0.69
CA SER A 185 -7.26 -12.98 0.68
C SER A 185 -7.13 -14.08 1.74
N GLU A 186 -7.81 -13.92 2.87
CA GLU A 186 -7.69 -14.78 4.06
C GLU A 186 -8.86 -15.76 4.20
N ARG A 187 -10.03 -15.39 3.65
CA ARG A 187 -11.29 -16.13 3.78
C ARG A 187 -12.05 -16.11 2.46
N VAL A 188 -12.89 -17.12 2.26
CA VAL A 188 -13.71 -17.22 1.05
C VAL A 188 -14.86 -16.21 1.12
N PHE A 189 -14.90 -15.31 0.15
CA PHE A 189 -16.05 -14.44 -0.11
C PHE A 189 -16.68 -14.82 -1.45
N PRO A 190 -18.00 -15.14 -1.48
CA PRO A 190 -18.71 -15.35 -2.73
C PRO A 190 -18.50 -14.18 -3.69
N ASN A 191 -18.32 -14.48 -4.98
CA ASN A 191 -18.12 -13.49 -6.04
C ASN A 191 -16.86 -12.60 -5.89
N TYR A 192 -15.94 -12.92 -4.96
CA TYR A 192 -14.61 -12.33 -4.91
C TYR A 192 -13.59 -13.12 -5.74
N ASN A 193 -13.80 -14.44 -5.86
CA ASN A 193 -13.15 -15.35 -6.82
C ASN A 193 -11.64 -15.10 -7.00
N VAL A 194 -11.21 -14.82 -8.23
CA VAL A 194 -9.79 -14.62 -8.57
C VAL A 194 -9.16 -13.46 -7.80
N MET A 195 -9.96 -12.43 -7.46
CA MET A 195 -9.46 -11.28 -6.71
C MET A 195 -8.97 -11.68 -5.32
N GLY A 196 -9.59 -12.67 -4.67
CA GLY A 196 -9.12 -13.20 -3.39
C GLY A 196 -7.69 -13.72 -3.49
N VAL A 197 -7.39 -14.49 -4.53
CA VAL A 197 -6.03 -14.99 -4.76
C VAL A 197 -5.07 -13.87 -5.16
N CYS A 198 -5.52 -12.89 -5.94
CA CYS A 198 -4.72 -11.70 -6.23
C CYS A 198 -4.34 -10.92 -4.96
N LYS A 199 -5.28 -10.76 -4.03
CA LYS A 199 -5.04 -10.08 -2.76
C LYS A 199 -4.12 -10.88 -1.84
N ALA A 200 -4.22 -12.20 -1.82
CA ALA A 200 -3.26 -13.05 -1.12
C ALA A 200 -1.84 -12.94 -1.69
N ALA A 201 -1.71 -12.90 -3.02
CA ALA A 201 -0.42 -12.68 -3.69
C ALA A 201 0.14 -11.28 -3.39
N LEU A 202 -0.70 -10.24 -3.43
CA LEU A 202 -0.34 -8.87 -3.07
C LEU A 202 0.19 -8.75 -1.64
N GLU A 203 -0.47 -9.38 -0.67
CA GLU A 203 -0.02 -9.40 0.73
C GLU A 203 1.29 -10.15 0.92
N ALA A 204 1.54 -11.21 0.15
CA ALA A 204 2.86 -11.83 0.10
C ALA A 204 3.90 -10.86 -0.45
N SER A 205 3.62 -10.17 -1.56
CA SER A 205 4.51 -9.15 -2.14
C SER A 205 4.86 -8.04 -1.15
N VAL A 206 3.93 -7.64 -0.28
CA VAL A 206 4.20 -6.65 0.79
C VAL A 206 5.31 -7.12 1.72
N ARG A 207 5.28 -8.38 2.18
CA ARG A 207 6.31 -8.94 3.08
C ARG A 207 7.67 -9.02 2.40
N TYR A 208 7.71 -9.53 1.16
CA TYR A 208 8.97 -9.64 0.41
C TYR A 208 9.56 -8.28 0.07
N ALA A 209 8.73 -7.33 -0.38
CA ALA A 209 9.20 -5.98 -0.68
C ALA A 209 9.67 -5.22 0.57
N ALA A 210 8.99 -5.39 1.71
CA ALA A 210 9.44 -4.83 2.98
C ALA A 210 10.82 -5.36 3.41
N ASN A 211 11.08 -6.66 3.19
CA ASN A 211 12.40 -7.25 3.44
C ASN A 211 13.48 -6.65 2.52
N ASP A 212 13.19 -6.54 1.23
CA ASP A 212 14.15 -6.07 0.23
C ASP A 212 14.50 -4.58 0.40
N LEU A 213 13.49 -3.77 0.72
CA LEU A 213 13.62 -2.31 0.79
C LEU A 213 13.90 -1.79 2.21
N GLY A 214 13.75 -2.62 3.24
CA GLY A 214 13.96 -2.21 4.63
C GLY A 214 15.37 -1.71 4.94
N GLN A 215 16.41 -2.21 4.23
CA GLN A 215 17.78 -1.70 4.37
C GLN A 215 17.94 -0.25 3.90
N GLN A 216 17.04 0.23 3.05
CA GLN A 216 16.98 1.60 2.54
C GLN A 216 16.04 2.48 3.39
N ASN A 217 15.57 1.98 4.54
CA ASN A 217 14.58 2.64 5.39
C ASN A 217 13.26 2.96 4.64
N ILE A 218 12.88 2.08 3.71
CA ILE A 218 11.59 2.15 3.01
C ILE A 218 10.67 1.10 3.62
N ARG A 219 9.50 1.54 4.05
CA ARG A 219 8.47 0.67 4.65
C ARG A 219 7.43 0.30 3.60
N VAL A 220 6.91 -0.91 3.65
CA VAL A 220 5.84 -1.37 2.74
C VAL A 220 4.77 -2.05 3.58
N ASN A 221 3.55 -1.53 3.56
CA ASN A 221 2.43 -2.06 4.34
C ASN A 221 1.17 -2.15 3.48
N ALA A 222 0.19 -2.94 3.92
CA ALA A 222 -1.14 -3.00 3.35
C ALA A 222 -2.21 -2.56 4.34
N ILE A 223 -3.32 -2.03 3.81
CA ILE A 223 -4.56 -1.86 4.57
C ILE A 223 -5.59 -2.83 4.02
N SER A 224 -6.08 -3.74 4.87
CA SER A 224 -7.22 -4.60 4.58
C SER A 224 -8.49 -3.85 4.95
N ALA A 225 -9.06 -3.14 3.97
CA ALA A 225 -10.22 -2.30 4.20
C ALA A 225 -11.50 -3.13 4.20
N GLY A 226 -12.45 -2.81 5.08
CA GLY A 226 -13.83 -3.27 4.96
C GLY A 226 -14.50 -2.72 3.69
N PRO A 227 -15.70 -3.21 3.35
CA PRO A 227 -16.37 -2.80 2.12
C PRO A 227 -16.82 -1.34 2.21
N ILE A 228 -16.38 -0.53 1.24
CA ILE A 228 -16.83 0.85 1.04
C ILE A 228 -17.64 0.90 -0.27
N PRO A 229 -18.80 1.58 -0.31
CA PRO A 229 -19.58 1.77 -1.54
C PRO A 229 -18.82 2.61 -2.58
N THR A 230 -18.00 1.95 -3.40
CA THR A 230 -17.19 2.53 -4.48
C THR A 230 -17.60 1.97 -5.84
N LEU A 231 -17.17 2.62 -6.92
CA LEU A 231 -17.39 2.10 -8.28
C LEU A 231 -16.81 0.69 -8.45
N ALA A 232 -15.60 0.45 -7.92
CA ALA A 232 -14.97 -0.88 -7.97
C ALA A 232 -15.80 -1.94 -7.23
N ALA A 233 -16.37 -1.58 -6.09
CA ALA A 233 -17.19 -2.48 -5.31
C ALA A 233 -18.52 -2.86 -6.01
N SER A 234 -19.10 -1.94 -6.79
CA SER A 234 -20.33 -2.19 -7.54
C SER A 234 -20.20 -3.27 -8.63
N ALA A 235 -18.97 -3.67 -8.99
CA ALA A 235 -18.72 -4.75 -9.93
C ALA A 235 -18.95 -6.16 -9.33
N ILE A 236 -19.02 -6.28 -7.99
CA ILE A 236 -19.20 -7.55 -7.28
C ILE A 236 -20.70 -7.84 -7.13
N GLN A 237 -21.14 -9.01 -7.60
CA GLN A 237 -22.54 -9.44 -7.45
C GLN A 237 -22.86 -9.78 -5.99
N GLY A 238 -24.01 -9.31 -5.48
CA GLY A 238 -24.41 -9.52 -4.08
C GLY A 238 -23.71 -8.59 -3.08
N PHE A 239 -23.13 -7.48 -3.55
CA PHE A 239 -22.41 -6.55 -2.69
C PHE A 239 -23.30 -5.92 -1.62
N ASP A 240 -24.57 -5.59 -1.92
CA ASP A 240 -25.48 -5.00 -0.93
C ASP A 240 -25.77 -5.95 0.24
N ASP A 241 -25.93 -7.25 -0.04
CA ASP A 241 -26.09 -8.28 0.99
C ASP A 241 -24.83 -8.39 1.85
N MET A 242 -23.65 -8.34 1.21
CA MET A 242 -22.37 -8.28 1.90
C MET A 242 -22.32 -7.06 2.84
N LEU A 243 -22.71 -5.86 2.37
CA LEU A 243 -22.73 -4.66 3.20
C LEU A 243 -23.63 -4.84 4.43
N MET A 244 -24.83 -5.40 4.25
CA MET A 244 -25.75 -5.67 5.35
C MET A 244 -25.16 -6.63 6.38
N GLU A 245 -24.49 -7.69 5.94
CA GLU A 245 -23.82 -8.63 6.85
C GLU A 245 -22.66 -7.98 7.61
N PHE A 246 -21.87 -7.12 6.96
CA PHE A 246 -20.84 -6.34 7.63
C PHE A 246 -21.43 -5.44 8.73
N VAL A 247 -22.50 -4.69 8.43
CA VAL A 247 -23.19 -3.85 9.43
C VAL A 247 -23.72 -4.68 10.59
N LYS A 248 -24.33 -5.84 10.32
CA LYS A 248 -24.91 -6.70 11.37
C LYS A 248 -23.85 -7.35 12.25
N LYS A 249 -22.76 -7.85 11.65
CA LYS A 249 -21.81 -8.73 12.33
C LYS A 249 -20.58 -8.02 12.88
N ALA A 250 -20.07 -6.98 12.22
CA ALA A 250 -18.89 -6.25 12.69
C ALA A 250 -19.09 -5.74 14.14
N PRO A 251 -18.06 -5.77 14.98
CA PRO A 251 -18.09 -5.20 16.33
C PRO A 251 -18.61 -3.77 16.38
N LEU A 252 -18.21 -2.90 15.44
CA LEU A 252 -18.65 -1.49 15.42
C LEU A 252 -20.07 -1.28 14.86
N LYS A 253 -20.74 -2.34 14.37
CA LYS A 253 -22.12 -2.31 13.86
C LYS A 253 -22.41 -1.25 12.78
N ARG A 254 -21.40 -0.91 11.99
CA ARG A 254 -21.48 0.04 10.86
C ARG A 254 -20.45 -0.30 9.80
N LEU A 255 -20.63 0.25 8.61
CA LEU A 255 -19.58 0.28 7.60
C LEU A 255 -18.48 1.27 8.00
N ILE A 256 -17.27 0.99 7.52
CA ILE A 256 -16.18 1.94 7.57
C ILE A 256 -16.32 2.99 6.47
N THR A 257 -15.64 4.13 6.63
CA THR A 257 -15.57 5.20 5.62
C THR A 257 -14.23 5.19 4.89
N GLN A 258 -14.20 5.80 3.69
CA GLN A 258 -12.94 6.02 2.99
C GLN A 258 -11.95 6.91 3.77
N GLU A 259 -12.47 7.78 4.64
CA GLU A 259 -11.68 8.64 5.49
C GLU A 259 -10.98 7.87 6.61
N GLU A 260 -11.61 6.83 7.17
CA GLU A 260 -10.99 5.95 8.17
C GLU A 260 -9.82 5.17 7.59
N VAL A 261 -9.98 4.68 6.35
CA VAL A 261 -8.89 4.04 5.60
C VAL A 261 -7.78 5.06 5.30
N ALA A 262 -8.15 6.27 4.87
CA ALA A 262 -7.17 7.32 4.58
C ALA A 262 -6.40 7.79 5.83
N ASN A 263 -7.05 7.92 6.99
CA ASN A 263 -6.39 8.23 8.26
C ASN A 263 -5.35 7.16 8.63
N THR A 264 -5.68 5.88 8.41
CA THR A 264 -4.75 4.77 8.64
C THR A 264 -3.59 4.80 7.65
N ALA A 265 -3.85 5.13 6.38
CA ALA A 265 -2.80 5.33 5.39
C ALA A 265 -1.85 6.47 5.79
N LEU A 266 -2.37 7.61 6.24
CA LEU A 266 -1.56 8.71 6.75
C LEU A 266 -0.67 8.24 7.91
N PHE A 267 -1.24 7.56 8.91
CA PHE A 267 -0.44 6.97 9.99
C PHE A 267 0.69 6.08 9.45
N LEU A 268 0.38 5.20 8.49
CA LEU A 268 1.35 4.28 7.87
C LEU A 268 2.38 4.97 6.98
N LEU A 269 2.07 6.12 6.40
CA LEU A 269 3.03 6.92 5.63
C LEU A 269 3.95 7.74 6.54
N SER A 270 3.45 8.13 7.70
CA SER A 270 4.09 9.03 8.65
C SER A 270 5.21 8.39 9.49
N ASP A 271 5.99 9.20 10.21
CA ASP A 271 7.04 8.71 11.13
C ASP A 271 6.46 8.04 12.39
N MET A 272 5.15 8.21 12.66
CA MET A 272 4.47 7.54 13.77
C MET A 272 4.45 6.01 13.63
N SER A 273 4.61 5.52 12.40
CA SER A 273 4.68 4.08 12.07
C SER A 273 6.09 3.66 11.66
N SER A 274 7.13 4.41 12.05
CA SER A 274 8.54 4.13 11.69
C SER A 274 9.02 2.72 12.05
N GLY A 275 8.39 2.07 13.04
CA GLY A 275 8.66 0.67 13.41
C GLY A 275 7.79 -0.38 12.71
N ILE A 276 6.91 0.00 11.78
CA ILE A 276 5.89 -0.89 11.17
C ILE A 276 6.17 -1.04 9.66
N THR A 277 6.53 -2.25 9.26
CA THR A 277 6.75 -2.63 7.85
C THR A 277 6.41 -4.12 7.65
N GLY A 278 5.95 -4.48 6.46
CA GLY A 278 5.54 -5.84 6.11
C GLY A 278 4.17 -6.24 6.65
N GLU A 279 3.42 -5.29 7.23
CA GLU A 279 2.17 -5.56 7.93
C GLU A 279 0.93 -5.38 7.04
N VAL A 280 -0.13 -6.11 7.40
CA VAL A 280 -1.48 -5.93 6.86
C VAL A 280 -2.37 -5.47 8.02
N ILE A 281 -2.84 -4.22 7.96
CA ILE A 281 -3.68 -3.64 9.02
C ILE A 281 -5.13 -3.62 8.58
N HIS A 282 -6.00 -4.24 9.37
CA HIS A 282 -7.44 -4.26 9.10
C HIS A 282 -8.10 -2.95 9.54
N VAL A 283 -8.88 -2.36 8.62
CA VAL A 283 -9.75 -1.20 8.85
C VAL A 283 -11.13 -1.58 8.37
N ASP A 284 -11.87 -2.34 9.17
CA ASP A 284 -13.10 -3.00 8.74
C ASP A 284 -14.20 -3.03 9.82
N GLY A 285 -14.06 -2.18 10.84
CA GLY A 285 -14.95 -2.17 12.00
C GLY A 285 -14.82 -3.41 12.90
N GLY A 286 -13.73 -4.17 12.75
CA GLY A 286 -13.44 -5.42 13.46
C GLY A 286 -14.12 -6.64 12.85
N TYR A 287 -14.59 -6.58 11.60
CA TYR A 287 -15.30 -7.71 11.00
C TYR A 287 -14.42 -8.96 10.90
N ASN A 288 -13.12 -8.80 10.63
CA ASN A 288 -12.19 -9.90 10.44
C ASN A 288 -11.98 -10.82 11.65
N ILE A 289 -12.17 -10.32 12.87
CA ILE A 289 -11.99 -11.13 14.08
C ILE A 289 -13.22 -12.00 14.38
N MET A 290 -14.33 -11.78 13.68
CA MET A 290 -15.56 -12.52 13.89
C MET A 290 -15.40 -13.97 13.41
N GLY A 291 -15.66 -14.93 14.30
CA GLY A 291 -15.59 -16.37 14.00
C GLY A 291 -16.90 -16.98 13.46
N ILE A 292 -17.82 -16.16 12.97
CA ILE A 292 -19.20 -16.51 12.58
C ILE A 292 -19.58 -16.02 11.19
#